data_AF-A0A654B8F2-F1
#
_entry.id   AF-A0A654B8F2-F1
#
_cell.length_a   1.000
_cell.length_b   1.000
_cell.length_c   1.000
_cell.angle_alpha   90.00
_cell.angle_beta   90.00
_cell.angle_gamma   90.00
#
_symmetry.space_group_name_H-M   'P 1'
#
loop_
_entity.id
_entity.type
_entity.pdbx_description
1 polymer ?
#
loop_
_entity_poly.entity_id
_entity_poly.type
_entity_poly.pdbx_seq_one_letter_code
_entity_poly.pdbx_strand_id
1 'polypeptide(L)'
;MRPKSIQLFERLYLASIALTLIATALGWDALVRGATIPGAEGGAAAVAGIAIGVVVLAQLIVWFFVAKRGSSVAKWAAVLFFLLNLWGIGATVQLAMNGSLPSVLTIAARIVELAAIVMLFRADAKPWFAYEDEEDEAPGA
;
A
#
# COMPACT_ATOMS: atom_id res chain seq x y z
N MET A 1 -10.50 11.43 -20.07
CA MET A 1 -10.09 10.01 -20.23
C MET A 1 -8.92 9.74 -19.29
N ARG A 2 -8.85 8.58 -18.62
CA ARG A 2 -7.79 8.28 -17.65
C ARG A 2 -6.45 8.00 -18.36
N PRO A 3 -5.34 8.70 -18.02
CA PRO A 3 -4.03 8.48 -18.65
C PRO A 3 -3.53 7.04 -18.51
N LYS A 4 -2.65 6.62 -19.42
CA LYS A 4 -2.06 5.26 -19.38
C LYS A 4 -1.27 5.03 -18.10
N SER A 5 -0.56 6.03 -17.58
CA SER A 5 0.15 5.91 -16.30
C SER A 5 -0.77 5.68 -15.10
N ILE A 6 -1.98 6.27 -15.09
CA ILE A 6 -2.97 6.03 -14.03
C ILE A 6 -3.52 4.60 -14.10
N GLN A 7 -3.72 4.06 -15.31
CA GLN A 7 -4.12 2.66 -15.48
C GLN A 7 -3.02 1.68 -15.07
N LEU A 8 -1.76 1.99 -15.35
CA LEU A 8 -0.62 1.19 -14.90
C LEU A 8 -0.44 1.27 -13.38
N PHE A 9 -0.59 2.46 -12.79
CA PHE A 9 -0.65 2.63 -11.34
C PHE A 9 -1.72 1.73 -10.72
N GLU A 10 -2.95 1.78 -11.23
CA GLU A 10 -4.07 0.97 -10.73
C GLU A 10 -3.72 -0.53 -10.71
N ARG A 11 -3.13 -1.05 -11.79
CA ARG A 11 -2.74 -2.47 -11.89
C ARG A 11 -1.58 -2.82 -10.96
N LEU A 12 -0.54 -2.00 -10.92
CA LEU A 12 0.66 -2.25 -10.11
C LEU A 12 0.34 -2.15 -8.62
N TYR A 13 -0.43 -1.13 -8.22
CA TYR A 13 -0.82 -0.93 -6.82
C TYR A 13 -1.73 -2.06 -6.31
N LEU A 14 -2.68 -2.52 -7.12
CA LEU A 14 -3.49 -3.68 -6.74
C LEU A 14 -2.65 -4.98 -6.72
N ALA A 15 -1.68 -5.11 -7.62
CA ALA A 15 -0.76 -6.25 -7.62
C ALA A 15 0.14 -6.27 -6.36
N SER A 16 0.62 -5.13 -5.88
CA SER A 16 1.41 -5.07 -4.64
C SER A 16 0.57 -5.41 -3.41
N ILE A 17 -0.69 -4.95 -3.34
CA ILE A 17 -1.62 -5.36 -2.29
C ILE A 17 -1.82 -6.87 -2.32
N ALA A 18 -2.09 -7.45 -3.50
CA ALA A 18 -2.28 -8.89 -3.64
C ALA A 18 -1.05 -9.70 -3.20
N LEU A 19 0.15 -9.28 -3.61
CA LEU A 19 1.41 -9.91 -3.17
C LEU A 19 1.59 -9.83 -1.66
N THR A 20 1.26 -8.69 -1.06
CA THR A 20 1.35 -8.50 0.40
C THR A 20 0.35 -9.40 1.13
N LEU A 21 -0.87 -9.56 0.61
CA LEU A 21 -1.87 -10.46 1.19
C LEU A 21 -1.44 -11.93 1.10
N ILE A 22 -0.86 -12.35 -0.03
CA ILE A 22 -0.31 -13.69 -0.19
C ILE A 22 0.83 -13.92 0.81
N ALA A 23 1.78 -12.98 0.90
CA ALA A 23 2.87 -13.05 1.87
C ALA A 23 2.34 -13.15 3.31
N THR A 24 1.32 -12.36 3.64
CA THR A 24 0.68 -12.35 4.97
C THR A 24 -0.01 -13.67 5.28
N ALA A 25 -0.72 -14.26 4.31
CA ALA A 25 -1.36 -15.57 4.48
C ALA A 25 -0.31 -16.68 4.71
N LEU A 26 0.80 -16.64 3.97
CA LEU A 26 1.91 -17.60 4.16
C LEU A 26 2.66 -17.40 5.48
N GLY A 27 2.68 -16.17 6.00
CA GLY A 27 3.33 -15.80 7.27
C GLY A 27 2.40 -15.78 8.48
N TRP A 28 1.15 -16.25 8.34
CA TRP A 28 0.08 -16.01 9.31
C TRP A 28 0.45 -16.48 10.72
N ASP A 29 0.97 -17.69 10.88
CA ASP A 29 1.31 -18.23 12.20
C ASP A 29 2.43 -17.46 12.90
N ALA A 30 3.38 -16.92 12.15
CA ALA A 30 4.44 -16.08 12.71
C ALA A 30 3.88 -14.73 13.16
N LEU A 31 2.96 -14.17 12.38
CA LEU A 31 2.29 -12.90 12.68
C LEU A 31 1.38 -13.01 13.91
N VAL A 32 0.56 -14.06 14.01
CA VAL A 32 -0.28 -14.30 15.19
C VAL A 32 0.57 -14.50 16.44
N ARG A 33 1.66 -15.27 16.36
CA ARG A 33 2.59 -15.44 17.49
C ARG A 33 3.24 -14.11 17.92
N GLY A 34 3.57 -13.24 16.97
CA GLY A 34 4.09 -11.91 17.26
C GLY A 34 3.05 -10.96 17.86
N ALA A 35 1.76 -11.21 17.63
CA ALA A 35 0.64 -10.45 18.19
C ALA A 35 0.15 -10.98 19.54
N THR A 36 0.65 -12.13 20.01
CA THR A 36 0.26 -12.71 21.29
C THR A 36 0.79 -11.89 22.45
N ILE A 37 -0.12 -11.37 23.27
CA ILE A 37 0.20 -10.68 24.53
C ILE A 37 0.05 -11.69 25.68
N PRO A 38 1.02 -11.77 26.62
CA PRO A 38 0.89 -12.62 27.81
C PRO A 38 -0.41 -12.32 28.56
N GLY A 39 -1.25 -13.34 28.78
CA GLY A 39 -2.56 -13.21 29.42
C GLY A 39 -3.74 -12.91 28.49
N ALA A 40 -3.53 -12.80 27.17
CA ALA A 40 -4.58 -12.55 26.17
C ALA A 40 -4.46 -13.46 24.93
N GLU A 41 -4.20 -14.75 25.17
CA GLU A 41 -3.83 -15.74 24.14
C GLU A 41 -4.93 -15.99 23.09
N GLY A 42 -6.20 -15.86 23.47
CA GLY A 42 -7.33 -16.09 22.56
C GLY A 42 -7.60 -14.97 21.55
N GLY A 43 -7.04 -13.77 21.74
CA GLY A 43 -7.35 -12.58 20.94
C GLY A 43 -6.36 -12.26 19.82
N ALA A 44 -5.17 -12.86 19.84
CA ALA A 44 -4.05 -12.47 18.98
C ALA A 44 -4.39 -12.54 17.47
N ALA A 45 -5.07 -13.60 17.05
CA ALA A 45 -5.49 -13.79 15.66
C ALA A 45 -6.53 -12.73 15.21
N ALA A 46 -7.45 -12.36 16.11
CA ALA A 46 -8.43 -11.32 15.82
C ALA A 46 -7.76 -9.94 15.70
N VAL A 47 -6.85 -9.60 16.62
CA VAL A 47 -6.09 -8.34 16.58
C VAL A 47 -5.25 -8.25 15.30
N ALA A 48 -4.53 -9.33 14.97
CA ALA A 48 -3.78 -9.44 13.73
C ALA A 48 -4.66 -9.22 12.49
N GLY A 49 -5.79 -9.93 12.41
CA GLY A 49 -6.74 -9.84 11.30
C GLY A 49 -7.33 -8.44 11.15
N ILE A 50 -7.72 -7.81 12.26
CA ILE A 50 -8.25 -6.43 12.26
C ILE A 50 -7.17 -5.44 11.78
N ALA A 51 -5.94 -5.54 12.30
CA ALA A 51 -4.85 -4.66 11.89
C ALA A 51 -4.57 -4.75 10.39
N ILE A 52 -4.51 -5.97 9.84
CA ILE A 52 -4.34 -6.19 8.39
C ILE A 52 -5.54 -5.63 7.61
N GLY A 53 -6.76 -5.90 8.06
CA GLY A 53 -7.98 -5.40 7.42
C GLY A 53 -8.02 -3.87 7.33
N VAL A 54 -7.66 -3.17 8.41
CA VAL A 54 -7.58 -1.70 8.45
C VAL A 54 -6.53 -1.18 7.47
N VAL A 55 -5.33 -1.78 7.46
CA VAL A 55 -4.24 -1.39 6.57
C VAL A 55 -4.59 -1.59 5.09
N VAL A 56 -5.26 -2.70 4.76
CA VAL A 56 -5.71 -2.99 3.39
C VAL A 56 -6.83 -2.05 2.97
N LEU A 57 -7.80 -1.81 3.85
CA LEU A 57 -8.89 -0.88 3.57
C LEU A 57 -8.38 0.53 3.32
N ALA A 58 -7.42 1.00 4.13
CA ALA A 58 -6.80 2.31 3.94
C ALA A 58 -6.08 2.42 2.59
N GLN A 59 -5.32 1.39 2.18
CA GLN A 59 -4.69 1.33 0.86
C GLN A 59 -5.72 1.38 -0.28
N LEU A 60 -6.84 0.65 -0.15
CA LEU A 60 -7.92 0.67 -1.16
C LEU A 60 -8.61 2.03 -1.26
N ILE A 61 -8.79 2.72 -0.14
CA ILE A 61 -9.33 4.08 -0.11
C ILE A 61 -8.38 5.02 -0.87
N VAL A 62 -7.08 4.99 -0.57
CA VAL A 62 -6.07 5.79 -1.26
C VAL A 62 -6.07 5.49 -2.77
N TRP A 63 -6.08 4.21 -3.13
CA TRP A 63 -6.18 3.77 -4.52
C TRP A 63 -7.41 4.37 -5.22
N PHE A 64 -8.58 4.30 -4.58
CA PHE A 64 -9.82 4.82 -5.13
C PHE A 64 -9.73 6.33 -5.39
N PHE A 65 -9.25 7.12 -4.43
CA PHE A 65 -9.11 8.56 -4.60
C PHE A 65 -8.11 8.94 -5.69
N VAL A 66 -6.98 8.23 -5.80
CA VAL A 66 -5.99 8.47 -6.86
C VAL A 66 -6.52 8.08 -8.24
N ALA A 67 -7.06 6.87 -8.38
CA ALA A 67 -7.41 6.28 -9.67
C ALA A 67 -8.78 6.71 -10.22
N LYS A 68 -9.71 7.15 -9.35
CA LYS A 68 -11.07 7.56 -9.73
C LYS A 68 -11.33 9.05 -9.60
N ARG A 69 -10.78 9.70 -8.58
CA ARG A 69 -10.99 11.14 -8.38
C ARG A 69 -9.83 12.02 -8.83
N GLY A 70 -8.63 11.48 -8.98
CA GLY A 70 -7.46 12.26 -9.37
C GLY A 70 -7.01 13.23 -8.30
N SER A 71 -7.15 12.84 -7.02
CA SER A 71 -6.79 13.74 -5.92
C SER A 71 -5.27 13.85 -5.72
N SER A 72 -4.75 15.08 -5.74
CA SER A 72 -3.39 15.50 -5.37
C SER A 72 -3.05 15.11 -3.93
N VAL A 73 -4.00 15.28 -3.00
CA VAL A 73 -3.81 14.86 -1.59
C VAL A 73 -3.65 13.35 -1.50
N ALA A 74 -4.48 12.59 -2.22
CA ALA A 74 -4.41 11.13 -2.22
C ALA A 74 -3.11 10.61 -2.84
N LYS A 75 -2.54 11.32 -3.82
CA LYS A 75 -1.21 11.01 -4.38
C LYS A 75 -0.13 11.09 -3.29
N TRP A 76 -0.14 12.12 -2.46
CA TRP A 76 0.81 12.22 -1.35
C TRP A 76 0.54 11.21 -0.24
N ALA A 77 -0.73 10.88 0.02
CA ALA A 77 -1.08 9.80 0.93
C ALA A 77 -0.50 8.45 0.45
N ALA A 78 -0.55 8.15 -0.85
CA ALA A 78 0.06 6.94 -1.41
C ALA A 78 1.58 6.88 -1.17
N VAL A 79 2.28 8.01 -1.32
CA VAL A 79 3.71 8.12 -0.99
C VAL A 79 3.95 7.87 0.50
N LEU A 80 3.15 8.49 1.37
CA LEU A 80 3.29 8.32 2.81
C LEU A 80 3.05 6.87 3.24
N PHE A 81 2.02 6.21 2.70
CA PHE A 81 1.75 4.78 2.95
C PHE A 81 2.93 3.91 2.55
N PHE A 82 3.55 4.17 1.39
CA PHE A 82 4.73 3.44 0.98
C PHE A 82 5.91 3.65 1.94
N LEU A 83 6.15 4.89 2.38
CA LEU A 83 7.20 5.16 3.37
C LEU A 83 6.92 4.44 4.71
N LEU A 84 5.66 4.40 5.15
CA LEU A 84 5.26 3.62 6.33
C LEU A 84 5.46 2.12 6.12
N ASN A 85 5.16 1.60 4.93
CA ASN A 85 5.40 0.20 4.57
C ASN A 85 6.90 -0.17 4.51
N LEU A 86 7.78 0.82 4.32
CA LEU A 86 9.24 0.64 4.39
C LEU A 86 9.75 0.59 5.83
N TRP A 87 8.94 0.99 6.80
CA TRP A 87 9.30 0.86 8.21
C TRP A 87 9.52 -0.63 8.55
N GLY A 88 10.68 -0.95 9.12
CA GLY A 88 11.04 -2.34 9.45
C GLY A 88 11.50 -3.20 8.27
N ILE A 89 11.66 -2.64 7.06
CA ILE A 89 12.10 -3.39 5.87
C ILE A 89 13.45 -4.10 6.08
N GLY A 90 14.33 -3.56 6.92
CA GLY A 90 15.61 -4.18 7.25
C GLY A 90 15.46 -5.58 7.86
N ALA A 91 14.49 -5.76 8.76
CA ALA A 91 14.17 -7.08 9.32
C ALA A 91 13.64 -8.02 8.23
N THR A 92 12.75 -7.53 7.37
CA THR A 92 12.22 -8.31 6.23
C THR A 92 13.33 -8.76 5.28
N VAL A 93 14.31 -7.90 4.97
CA VAL A 93 15.46 -8.26 4.13
C VAL A 93 16.28 -9.36 4.78
N GLN A 94 16.58 -9.25 6.08
CA GLN A 94 17.32 -10.29 6.79
C GLN A 94 16.59 -11.64 6.75
N LEU A 95 15.28 -11.66 6.97
CA LEU A 95 14.48 -12.89 6.87
C LEU A 95 14.48 -13.45 5.44
N ALA A 96 14.40 -12.59 4.42
CA ALA A 96 14.45 -13.01 3.02
C ALA A 96 15.80 -13.67 2.67
N MET A 97 16.92 -13.10 3.15
CA MET A 97 18.25 -13.69 2.98
C MET A 97 18.39 -15.06 3.67
N ASN A 98 17.63 -15.29 4.74
CA ASN A 98 17.54 -16.58 5.43
C ASN A 98 16.53 -17.56 4.77
N GLY A 99 16.01 -17.25 3.57
CA GLY A 99 15.12 -18.13 2.82
C GLY A 99 13.62 -17.98 3.12
N SER A 100 13.19 -16.94 3.85
CA SER A 100 11.78 -16.69 4.13
C SER A 100 11.01 -16.27 2.86
N LEU A 101 10.25 -17.18 2.27
CA LEU A 101 9.39 -16.90 1.11
C LEU A 101 8.39 -15.73 1.35
N PRO A 102 7.67 -15.64 2.48
CA PRO A 102 6.82 -14.48 2.78
C PRO A 102 7.58 -13.14 2.72
N SER A 103 8.83 -13.14 3.19
CA SER A 103 9.66 -11.92 3.20
C SER A 103 10.12 -11.55 1.78
N VAL A 104 10.49 -12.52 0.96
CA VAL A 104 10.81 -12.31 -0.47
C VAL A 104 9.60 -11.72 -1.21
N LEU A 105 8.40 -12.26 -1.01
CA LEU A 105 7.17 -11.75 -1.60
C LEU A 105 6.84 -10.33 -1.12
N THR A 106 7.08 -10.04 0.16
CA THR A 106 6.89 -8.70 0.72
C THR A 106 7.83 -7.69 0.06
N ILE A 107 9.11 -8.04 -0.15
CA ILE A 107 10.07 -7.17 -0.85
C ILE A 107 9.65 -6.96 -2.30
N ALA A 108 9.24 -8.03 -3.00
CA ALA A 108 8.71 -7.92 -4.35
C ALA A 108 7.49 -6.98 -4.41
N ALA A 109 6.59 -7.07 -3.43
CA ALA A 109 5.45 -6.17 -3.31
C ALA A 109 5.87 -4.70 -3.18
N ARG A 110 6.92 -4.39 -2.39
CA ARG A 110 7.44 -3.01 -2.28
C ARG A 110 8.04 -2.50 -3.58
N ILE A 111 8.74 -3.34 -4.34
CA ILE A 111 9.27 -2.96 -5.67
C ILE A 111 8.12 -2.63 -6.63
N VAL A 112 7.06 -3.45 -6.62
CA VAL A 112 5.88 -3.23 -7.46
C VAL A 112 5.12 -1.97 -7.02
N GLU A 113 4.97 -1.74 -5.72
CA GLU A 113 4.33 -0.55 -5.17
C GLU A 113 5.12 0.72 -5.52
N LEU A 114 6.45 0.68 -5.41
CA LEU A 114 7.32 1.78 -5.84
C LEU A 114 7.14 2.09 -7.33
N ALA A 115 7.10 1.06 -8.18
CA ALA A 115 6.84 1.23 -9.60
C ALA A 115 5.47 1.88 -9.84
N ALA A 116 4.45 1.50 -9.07
CA ALA A 116 3.14 2.15 -9.11
C ALA A 116 3.25 3.65 -8.77
N ILE A 117 3.91 3.99 -7.66
CA ILE A 117 4.04 5.38 -7.18
C ILE A 117 4.79 6.23 -8.21
N VAL A 118 5.86 5.72 -8.82
CA VAL A 118 6.58 6.43 -9.88
C VAL A 118 5.66 6.81 -11.05
N MET A 119 4.65 6.00 -11.37
CA MET A 119 3.66 6.33 -12.42
C MET A 119 2.83 7.58 -12.07
N LEU A 120 2.62 7.89 -10.79
CA LEU A 120 1.89 9.10 -10.35
C LEU A 120 2.64 10.41 -10.60
N PHE A 121 3.94 10.34 -10.86
CA PHE A 121 4.80 11.49 -11.13
C PHE A 121 5.15 11.65 -12.61
N ARG A 122 4.69 10.74 -13.47
CA ARG A 122 4.93 10.85 -14.91
C ARG A 122 4.24 12.07 -15.50
N ALA A 123 4.84 12.61 -16.56
CA ALA A 123 4.35 13.83 -17.23
C ALA A 123 2.89 13.70 -17.71
N ASP A 124 2.46 12.50 -18.12
CA ASP A 124 1.09 12.24 -18.56
C ASP A 124 0.08 12.16 -17.40
N ALA A 125 0.55 11.94 -16.17
CA ALA A 125 -0.28 11.90 -14.97
C ALA A 125 -0.46 13.30 -14.34
N LYS A 126 0.43 14.28 -14.61
CA LYS A 126 0.33 15.62 -14.02
C LYS A 126 -1.02 16.31 -14.28
N PRO A 127 -1.57 16.32 -15.52
CA PRO A 127 -2.86 16.96 -15.78
C PRO A 127 -4.03 16.24 -15.10
N TRP A 128 -3.86 14.99 -14.66
CA TRP A 128 -4.91 14.25 -13.95
C TRP A 128 -5.14 14.77 -12.53
N PHE A 129 -4.11 15.38 -11.92
CA PHE A 129 -4.16 15.92 -10.57
C PHE A 129 -4.42 17.44 -10.54
N ALA A 130 -4.05 18.16 -11.61
CA ALA A 130 -4.20 19.61 -11.69
C ALA A 130 -5.66 20.11 -11.68
N TYR A 131 -6.64 19.28 -12.04
CA TYR A 131 -8.05 19.67 -12.00
C TYR A 131 -8.59 19.88 -10.58
N GLU A 132 -8.06 19.17 -9.58
CA GLU A 132 -8.44 19.38 -8.17
C GLU A 132 -7.84 20.69 -7.64
N ASP A 133 -6.57 20.95 -7.98
CA ASP A 133 -5.87 22.17 -7.55
C ASP A 133 -6.59 23.45 -8.07
N GLU A 134 -7.15 23.41 -9.29
CA GLU A 134 -7.93 24.52 -9.87
C GLU A 134 -9.33 24.70 -9.23
N GLU A 135 -9.98 23.60 -8.82
CA GLU A 135 -11.28 23.65 -8.12
C GLU A 135 -11.11 24.18 -6.67
N ASP A 136 -10.01 23.83 -5.99
CA ASP A 136 -9.70 24.28 -4.63
C ASP A 136 -9.27 25.77 -4.58
N GLU A 137 -8.68 26.31 -5.66
CA GLU A 137 -8.28 27.72 -5.77
C GLU A 137 -9.43 28.67 -6.16
N ALA A 138 -10.56 28.14 -6.64
CA ALA A 138 -11.73 28.95 -6.94
C ALA A 138 -12.40 29.44 -5.64
N PRO A 139 -12.68 30.76 -5.47
CA PRO A 139 -13.30 31.27 -4.25
C PRO A 139 -14.77 30.83 -4.18
N GLY A 140 -15.01 29.66 -3.60
CA GLY A 140 -16.34 29.15 -3.28
C GLY A 140 -16.58 27.73 -3.80
N ALA A 141 -16.19 26.74 -3.01
CA ALA A 141 -16.82 25.42 -2.94
C ALA A 141 -17.09 25.09 -1.46
#